data_AF-A0A251YMM1-F1
#
_entry.id   AF-A0A251YMM1-F1
#
_cell.length_a   1.000
_cell.length_b   1.000
_cell.length_c   1.000
_cell.angle_alpha   90.00
_cell.angle_beta   90.00
_cell.angle_gamma   90.00
#
_symmetry.space_group_name_H-M   'P 1'
#
loop_
_entity.id
_entity.type
_entity.pdbx_description
1 polymer ?
#
loop_
_entity_poly.entity_id
_entity_poly.type
_entity_poly.pdbx_seq_one_letter_code
_entity_poly.pdbx_strand_id
1 'polypeptide(L)'
;MTVVPHDDIAFRSDMTVELVRSSAHDSDVIFAARVSTAGEKTLERALDEPDGQDRALEGDVDTEAEEKRVKRDRGLINYLMRDRHGSPFEHNSMTFYVQAPIFVFREFMRHRMASYNEESGRYKELDAVFYVPGPERNLVQVGKPGAYEFHAGTPEQTALVQEETRRTSAEAYASYQRMLEQGVAREVARIVLPLNIYSSMYVTLNARALMNFLSLRTKHEDSTFPSFPQREIEMCAEKMEAEFERLMPLTHAAFQKNGRVAP
;
A
#
# COMPACT_ATOMS: atom_id res chain seq x y z
N MET A 1 36.45 -13.30 18.53
CA MET A 1 35.04 -13.56 18.16
C MET A 1 34.19 -12.54 18.89
N THR A 2 33.90 -11.42 18.23
CA THR A 2 32.95 -10.43 18.72
C THR A 2 31.56 -10.91 18.33
N VAL A 3 30.90 -11.59 19.26
CA VAL A 3 29.45 -11.85 19.15
C VAL A 3 28.78 -10.49 19.09
N VAL A 4 28.06 -10.18 18.02
CA VAL A 4 27.18 -9.00 18.00
C VAL A 4 26.23 -9.15 19.19
N PRO A 5 26.25 -8.24 20.18
CA PRO A 5 25.39 -8.34 21.34
C PRO A 5 23.93 -8.45 20.92
N HIS A 6 23.16 -9.27 21.63
CA HIS A 6 21.72 -9.45 21.40
C HIS A 6 20.93 -8.12 21.46
N ASP A 7 21.53 -7.08 22.06
CA ASP A 7 20.95 -5.76 22.29
C ASP A 7 20.89 -4.86 21.04
N ASP A 8 21.57 -5.22 19.94
CA ASP A 8 21.58 -4.42 18.70
C ASP A 8 20.45 -4.79 17.72
N ILE A 9 19.66 -5.82 18.01
CA ILE A 9 18.54 -6.26 17.15
C ILE A 9 17.26 -5.51 17.49
N ALA A 10 16.69 -4.82 16.51
CA ALA A 10 15.41 -4.15 16.66
C ALA A 10 14.25 -5.08 16.27
N PHE A 11 13.30 -5.24 17.18
CA PHE A 11 12.06 -5.97 16.90
C PHE A 11 10.88 -5.00 16.81
N ARG A 12 10.17 -5.06 15.69
CA ARG A 12 9.04 -4.17 15.37
C ARG A 12 7.79 -4.96 15.05
N SER A 13 6.63 -4.34 15.23
CA SER A 13 5.32 -4.94 14.92
C SER A 13 4.50 -4.10 13.94
N ASP A 14 5.06 -2.99 13.47
CA ASP A 14 4.40 -1.98 12.66
C ASP A 14 4.86 -2.00 11.20
N MET A 15 3.97 -1.60 10.30
CA MET A 15 4.32 -1.31 8.91
C MET A 15 4.30 0.20 8.71
N THR A 16 5.30 0.76 8.04
CA THR A 16 5.30 2.18 7.67
C THR A 16 5.02 2.34 6.19
N VAL A 17 4.19 3.34 5.87
CA VAL A 17 3.84 3.74 4.52
C VAL A 17 3.80 5.26 4.54
N GLU A 18 4.62 5.88 3.71
CA GLU A 18 4.72 7.34 3.59
C GLU A 18 4.49 7.74 2.14
N LEU A 19 3.58 8.67 1.88
CA LEU A 19 3.42 9.25 0.55
C LEU A 19 4.59 10.18 0.27
N VAL A 20 5.44 9.82 -0.70
CA VAL A 20 6.65 10.59 -1.03
C VAL A 20 6.38 11.57 -2.18
N ARG A 21 5.57 11.18 -3.14
CA ARG A 21 5.21 12.00 -4.30
C ARG A 21 3.85 11.61 -4.83
N SER A 22 3.04 12.58 -5.23
CA SER A 22 1.82 12.33 -5.97
C SER A 22 1.58 13.39 -7.05
N SER A 23 0.85 12.96 -8.08
CA SER A 23 0.11 13.80 -9.03
C SER A 23 -1.21 13.07 -9.23
N ALA A 24 -2.13 13.27 -8.30
CA ALA A 24 -3.39 12.54 -8.22
C ALA A 24 -4.48 13.38 -7.57
N HIS A 25 -5.47 13.78 -8.37
CA HIS A 25 -6.63 14.55 -7.97
C HIS A 25 -7.88 14.05 -8.70
N ASP A 26 -9.06 14.25 -8.13
CA ASP A 26 -10.32 13.92 -8.82
C ASP A 26 -10.47 14.66 -10.16
N SER A 27 -9.88 15.87 -10.29
CA SER A 27 -9.87 16.65 -11.53
C SER A 27 -9.14 15.93 -12.68
N ASP A 28 -8.10 15.13 -12.39
CA ASP A 28 -7.37 14.35 -13.40
C ASP A 28 -8.29 13.34 -14.10
N VAL A 29 -9.17 12.70 -13.33
CA VAL A 29 -10.17 11.74 -13.83
C VAL A 29 -11.20 12.44 -14.70
N ILE A 30 -11.72 13.58 -14.23
CA ILE A 30 -12.71 14.39 -14.96
C ILE A 30 -12.14 14.89 -16.28
N PHE A 31 -10.90 15.38 -16.25
CA PHE A 31 -10.19 15.86 -17.43
C PHE A 31 -10.02 14.74 -18.46
N ALA A 32 -9.45 13.60 -18.06
CA ALA A 32 -9.23 12.46 -18.94
C ALA A 32 -10.55 11.93 -19.56
N ALA A 33 -11.62 11.86 -18.77
CA ALA A 33 -12.92 11.37 -19.25
C ALA A 33 -13.58 12.30 -20.29
N ARG A 34 -13.34 13.62 -20.21
CA ARG A 34 -13.97 14.60 -21.11
C ARG A 34 -13.41 14.59 -22.52
N VAL A 35 -12.16 14.14 -22.72
CA VAL A 35 -11.57 13.99 -24.06
C VAL A 35 -12.47 13.12 -24.95
N SER A 36 -13.08 12.08 -24.38
CA SER A 36 -13.95 11.14 -25.10
C SER A 36 -15.25 11.76 -25.63
N THR A 37 -15.71 12.88 -25.10
CA THR A 37 -16.97 13.53 -25.52
C THR A 37 -16.77 14.93 -26.13
N ALA A 38 -15.71 15.64 -25.74
CA ALA A 38 -15.41 16.98 -26.20
C ALA A 38 -14.21 17.06 -27.18
N GLY A 39 -13.46 15.97 -27.37
CA GLY A 39 -12.37 15.88 -28.35
C GLY A 39 -11.30 16.95 -28.15
N GLU A 40 -10.81 17.53 -29.25
CA GLU A 40 -9.73 18.53 -29.28
C GLU A 40 -10.02 19.80 -28.46
N LYS A 41 -11.29 20.12 -28.19
CA LYS A 41 -11.67 21.27 -27.34
C LYS A 41 -11.18 21.15 -25.90
N THR A 42 -10.80 19.94 -25.46
CA THR A 42 -10.18 19.72 -24.15
C THR A 42 -8.71 20.13 -24.12
N LEU A 43 -8.01 20.07 -25.26
CA LEU A 43 -6.61 20.44 -25.37
C LEU A 43 -6.40 21.94 -25.21
N GLU A 44 -7.25 22.76 -25.86
CA GLU A 44 -7.21 24.22 -25.72
C GLU A 44 -7.35 24.63 -24.24
N ARG A 45 -8.31 24.01 -23.52
CA ARG A 45 -8.51 24.26 -22.09
C ARG A 45 -7.37 23.75 -21.21
N ALA A 46 -6.73 22.63 -21.56
CA ALA A 46 -5.59 22.09 -20.82
C ALA A 46 -4.34 22.95 -20.95
N LEU A 47 -4.14 23.55 -22.13
CA LEU A 47 -3.00 24.42 -22.41
C LEU A 47 -3.15 25.78 -21.72
N ASP A 48 -4.38 26.26 -21.55
CA ASP A 48 -4.67 27.52 -20.84
C ASP A 48 -4.65 27.37 -19.30
N GLU A 49 -4.91 26.16 -18.77
CA GLU A 49 -4.94 25.85 -17.32
C GLU A 49 -4.02 24.65 -16.96
N PRO A 50 -2.69 24.78 -17.09
CA PRO A 50 -1.75 23.63 -17.09
C PRO A 50 -1.58 22.93 -15.74
N ASP A 51 -1.89 23.58 -14.62
CA ASP A 51 -1.64 22.99 -13.29
C ASP A 51 -2.79 22.12 -12.76
N GLY A 52 -3.97 22.09 -13.40
CA GLY A 52 -5.11 21.25 -12.99
C GLY A 52 -5.61 21.44 -11.53
N GLN A 53 -4.93 22.31 -10.78
CA GLN A 53 -5.28 22.76 -9.46
C GLN A 53 -6.48 23.67 -9.64
N ASP A 54 -7.58 23.27 -9.02
CA ASP A 54 -8.56 24.22 -8.51
C ASP A 54 -7.79 25.22 -7.65
N ARG A 55 -7.25 26.28 -8.27
CA ARG A 55 -7.04 27.53 -7.57
C ARG A 55 -8.46 27.92 -7.19
N ALA A 56 -8.84 27.64 -5.94
CA ALA A 56 -9.90 28.39 -5.31
C ALA A 56 -9.60 29.85 -5.65
N LEU A 57 -10.43 30.44 -6.51
CA LEU A 57 -10.32 31.84 -6.84
C LEU A 57 -10.39 32.55 -5.49
N GLU A 58 -9.28 33.15 -5.05
CA GLU A 58 -9.28 34.03 -3.89
C GLU A 58 -10.17 35.23 -4.26
N GLY A 59 -11.45 35.11 -3.93
CA GLY A 59 -12.54 36.01 -4.28
C GLY A 59 -13.86 35.33 -3.92
N ASP A 60 -14.88 36.10 -3.59
CA ASP A 60 -16.18 35.61 -3.11
C ASP A 60 -16.72 34.48 -4.00
N VAL A 61 -16.57 33.23 -3.52
CA VAL A 61 -17.01 32.05 -4.26
C VAL A 61 -18.53 32.00 -4.16
N ASP A 62 -19.19 32.07 -5.32
CA ASP A 62 -20.61 31.75 -5.43
C ASP A 62 -20.80 30.27 -5.01
N THR A 63 -21.18 30.08 -3.75
CA THR A 63 -21.31 28.77 -3.10
C THR A 63 -22.26 27.86 -3.87
N GLU A 64 -23.28 28.40 -4.54
CA GLU A 64 -24.21 27.59 -5.34
C GLU A 64 -23.56 27.05 -6.61
N ALA A 65 -22.70 27.84 -7.27
CA ALA A 65 -22.01 27.43 -8.48
C ALA A 65 -20.99 26.33 -8.18
N GLU A 66 -20.26 26.45 -7.06
CA GLU A 66 -19.31 25.43 -6.60
C GLU A 66 -20.03 24.13 -6.20
N GLU A 67 -21.12 24.20 -5.44
CA GLU A 67 -21.92 23.03 -5.09
C GLU A 67 -22.45 22.29 -6.34
N LYS A 68 -22.94 23.03 -7.34
CA LYS A 68 -23.38 22.46 -8.62
C LYS A 68 -22.23 21.77 -9.36
N ARG A 69 -21.03 22.36 -9.38
CA ARG A 69 -19.83 21.76 -10.00
C ARG A 69 -19.46 20.45 -9.30
N VAL A 70 -19.30 20.47 -7.97
CA VAL A 70 -18.94 19.29 -7.18
C VAL A 70 -19.97 18.17 -7.36
N LYS A 71 -21.27 18.51 -7.38
CA LYS A 71 -22.34 17.53 -7.62
C LYS A 71 -22.25 16.88 -9.01
N ARG A 72 -21.96 17.67 -10.05
CA ARG A 72 -21.78 17.16 -11.41
C ARG A 72 -20.55 16.25 -11.50
N ASP A 73 -19.43 16.68 -10.95
CA ASP A 73 -18.16 15.96 -11.06
C ASP A 73 -18.22 14.64 -10.26
N ARG A 74 -18.83 14.65 -9.06
CA ARG A 74 -19.19 13.44 -8.30
C ARG A 74 -20.09 12.49 -9.11
N GLY A 75 -21.08 13.05 -9.82
CA GLY A 75 -21.98 12.30 -10.68
C GLY A 75 -21.24 11.59 -11.82
N LEU A 76 -20.31 12.30 -12.49
CA LEU A 76 -19.48 11.75 -13.55
C LEU A 76 -18.55 10.65 -13.02
N ILE A 77 -17.79 10.90 -11.96
CA ILE A 77 -16.88 9.90 -11.37
C ILE A 77 -17.65 8.64 -10.96
N ASN A 78 -18.81 8.78 -10.30
CA ASN A 78 -19.64 7.63 -9.94
C ASN A 78 -20.16 6.88 -11.17
N TYR A 79 -20.54 7.58 -12.25
CA TYR A 79 -20.92 6.96 -13.51
C TYR A 79 -19.78 6.12 -14.09
N LEU A 80 -18.56 6.67 -14.15
CA LEU A 80 -17.36 5.98 -14.64
C LEU A 80 -17.05 4.73 -13.81
N MET A 81 -17.16 4.83 -12.48
CA MET A 81 -16.93 3.72 -11.56
C MET A 81 -17.94 2.59 -11.76
N ARG A 82 -19.23 2.92 -11.72
CA ARG A 82 -20.34 1.96 -11.82
C ARG A 82 -20.32 1.21 -13.16
N ASP A 83 -20.03 1.91 -14.24
CA ASP A 83 -20.03 1.35 -15.61
C ASP A 83 -18.66 0.75 -15.98
N ARG A 84 -17.71 0.72 -15.03
CA ARG A 84 -16.36 0.15 -15.20
C ARG A 84 -15.60 0.77 -16.37
N HIS A 85 -15.75 2.08 -16.54
CA HIS A 85 -14.91 2.86 -17.44
C HIS A 85 -13.63 3.28 -16.71
N GLY A 86 -12.69 2.32 -16.60
CA GLY A 86 -11.52 2.45 -15.73
C GLY A 86 -10.37 3.33 -16.25
N SER A 87 -10.25 3.56 -17.56
CA SER A 87 -9.09 4.26 -18.14
C SER A 87 -8.90 5.71 -17.66
N PRO A 88 -9.93 6.53 -17.40
CA PRO A 88 -9.73 7.87 -16.85
C PRO A 88 -9.04 7.88 -15.47
N PHE A 89 -9.16 6.80 -14.70
CA PHE A 89 -8.52 6.66 -13.38
C PHE A 89 -7.02 6.31 -13.46
N GLU A 90 -6.46 6.12 -14.66
CA GLU A 90 -5.04 5.77 -14.85
C GLU A 90 -4.13 6.99 -15.05
N HIS A 91 -4.69 8.18 -15.31
CA HIS A 91 -3.96 9.41 -15.64
C HIS A 91 -3.48 10.18 -14.40
N ASN A 92 -2.93 9.46 -13.43
CA ASN A 92 -2.40 10.01 -12.18
C ASN A 92 -1.33 9.05 -11.61
N SER A 93 -0.61 9.47 -10.58
CA SER A 93 0.38 8.63 -9.92
C SER A 93 0.54 8.96 -8.43
N MET A 94 0.76 7.93 -7.63
CA MET A 94 1.09 8.00 -6.20
C MET A 94 2.29 7.10 -5.92
N THR A 95 3.36 7.67 -5.37
CA THR A 95 4.59 6.97 -4.98
C THR A 95 4.69 6.94 -3.46
N PHE A 96 4.76 5.73 -2.92
CA PHE A 96 4.90 5.47 -1.50
C PHE A 96 6.28 4.93 -1.18
N TYR A 97 6.84 5.31 -0.04
CA TYR A 97 7.95 4.63 0.61
C TYR A 97 7.38 3.72 1.69
N VAL A 98 7.69 2.43 1.60
CA VAL A 98 7.13 1.38 2.47
C VAL A 98 8.27 0.67 3.18
N GLN A 99 8.17 0.50 4.49
CA GLN A 99 9.01 -0.45 5.23
C GLN A 99 8.13 -1.55 5.80
N ALA A 100 8.41 -2.78 5.38
CA ALA A 100 7.71 -3.97 5.83
C ALA A 100 8.62 -5.21 5.71
N PRO A 101 8.25 -6.32 6.33
CA PRO A 101 8.96 -7.59 6.19
C PRO A 101 8.94 -8.14 4.76
N ILE A 102 9.96 -8.92 4.42
CA ILE A 102 10.06 -9.58 3.09
C ILE A 102 8.80 -10.41 2.79
N PHE A 103 8.19 -11.10 3.76
CA PHE A 103 6.97 -11.85 3.49
C PHE A 103 5.79 -10.97 3.04
N VAL A 104 5.70 -9.72 3.51
CA VAL A 104 4.70 -8.73 3.06
C VAL A 104 5.03 -8.24 1.66
N PHE A 105 6.30 -7.97 1.36
CA PHE A 105 6.73 -7.55 0.02
C PHE A 105 6.44 -8.60 -1.05
N ARG A 106 6.57 -9.88 -0.72
CA ARG A 106 6.18 -10.99 -1.62
C ARG A 106 4.70 -10.95 -2.02
N GLU A 107 3.83 -10.40 -1.18
CA GLU A 107 2.42 -10.19 -1.50
C GLU A 107 2.18 -8.90 -2.30
N PHE A 108 2.89 -7.82 -1.96
CA PHE A 108 2.87 -6.56 -2.71
C PHE A 108 3.24 -6.80 -4.17
N MET A 109 4.39 -7.46 -4.43
CA MET A 109 4.95 -7.63 -5.76
C MET A 109 4.15 -8.58 -6.67
N ARG A 110 3.02 -9.11 -6.20
CA ARG A 110 2.04 -9.79 -7.06
C ARG A 110 1.19 -8.82 -7.88
N HIS A 111 1.15 -7.55 -7.49
CA HIS A 111 0.44 -6.48 -8.17
C HIS A 111 1.30 -5.90 -9.30
N ARG A 112 1.14 -6.48 -10.49
CA ARG A 112 2.01 -6.22 -11.64
C ARG A 112 1.80 -4.84 -12.28
N MET A 113 0.67 -4.19 -12.03
CA MET A 113 0.38 -2.84 -12.51
C MET A 113 0.90 -1.79 -11.51
N ALA A 114 2.18 -1.88 -11.19
CA ALA A 114 2.88 -1.00 -10.28
C ALA A 114 4.37 -1.00 -10.62
N SER A 115 5.10 0.03 -10.19
CA SER A 115 6.55 0.11 -10.30
C SER A 115 7.18 -0.03 -8.93
N TYR A 116 8.15 -0.95 -8.77
CA TYR A 116 8.82 -1.23 -7.50
C TYR A 116 10.31 -0.95 -7.61
N ASN A 117 10.90 -0.44 -6.53
CA ASN A 117 12.35 -0.42 -6.33
C ASN A 117 12.64 -0.73 -4.85
N GLU A 118 13.26 -1.87 -4.58
CA GLU A 118 13.50 -2.41 -3.25
C GLU A 118 14.98 -2.32 -2.87
N GLU A 119 15.25 -2.05 -1.60
CA GLU A 119 16.57 -2.22 -0.99
C GLU A 119 17.14 -3.63 -1.26
N SER A 120 18.38 -3.68 -1.73
CA SER A 120 18.99 -4.95 -2.16
C SER A 120 20.04 -5.45 -1.17
N GLY A 121 19.74 -6.58 -0.53
CA GLY A 121 20.73 -7.33 0.26
C GLY A 121 21.93 -7.88 -0.54
N ARG A 122 21.98 -7.68 -1.87
CA ARG A 122 23.18 -7.96 -2.69
C ARG A 122 24.20 -6.84 -2.58
N TYR A 123 23.71 -5.60 -2.49
CA TYR A 123 24.53 -4.40 -2.54
C TYR A 123 24.83 -3.86 -1.15
N LYS A 124 23.88 -3.97 -0.22
CA LYS A 124 24.00 -3.49 1.17
C LYS A 124 23.91 -4.65 2.16
N GLU A 125 24.57 -4.50 3.30
CA GLU A 125 24.29 -5.31 4.48
C GLU A 125 22.89 -4.95 5.01
N LEU A 126 22.07 -5.95 5.34
CA LEU A 126 20.71 -5.71 5.81
C LEU A 126 20.74 -5.39 7.31
N ASP A 127 19.99 -4.37 7.71
CA ASP A 127 19.90 -3.94 9.10
C ASP A 127 19.20 -5.02 9.96
N ALA A 128 19.58 -5.10 11.24
CA ALA A 128 19.08 -6.09 12.20
C ALA A 128 17.65 -5.80 12.68
N VAL A 129 16.71 -5.58 11.76
CA VAL A 129 15.33 -5.20 12.05
C VAL A 129 14.38 -6.31 11.65
N PHE A 130 13.65 -6.89 12.60
CA PHE A 130 12.78 -8.04 12.37
C PHE A 130 11.36 -7.80 12.85
N TYR A 131 10.40 -8.38 12.14
CA TYR A 131 9.01 -8.37 12.53
C TYR A 131 8.69 -9.44 13.56
N VAL A 132 7.96 -9.02 14.58
CA VAL A 132 7.31 -9.86 15.58
C VAL A 132 5.85 -9.42 15.66
N PRO A 133 4.87 -10.35 15.62
CA PRO A 133 3.47 -10.01 15.77
C PRO A 133 3.19 -9.18 17.03
N GLY A 134 2.48 -8.07 16.86
CA GLY A 134 1.99 -7.25 17.97
C GLY A 134 0.85 -7.93 18.75
N PRO A 135 0.46 -7.40 19.91
CA PRO A 135 -0.56 -8.02 20.77
C PRO A 135 -1.96 -8.11 20.12
N GLU A 136 -2.27 -7.19 19.21
CA GLU A 136 -3.54 -7.13 18.45
C GLU A 136 -3.61 -8.17 17.32
N ARG A 137 -2.51 -8.88 17.01
CA ARG A 137 -2.46 -9.82 15.90
C ARG A 137 -3.07 -11.16 16.31
N ASN A 138 -4.23 -11.49 15.72
CA ASN A 138 -4.83 -12.82 15.85
C ASN A 138 -3.84 -13.93 15.47
N LEU A 139 -3.77 -15.01 16.23
CA LEU A 139 -2.76 -16.07 16.07
C LEU A 139 -3.35 -17.42 15.66
N VAL A 140 -4.62 -17.64 15.95
CA VAL A 140 -5.24 -18.96 15.79
C VAL A 140 -6.09 -18.98 14.52
N GLN A 141 -5.73 -19.86 13.60
CA GLN A 141 -6.45 -20.07 12.35
C GLN A 141 -7.44 -21.23 12.51
N VAL A 142 -8.72 -20.99 12.23
CA VAL A 142 -9.81 -21.98 12.30
C VAL A 142 -10.52 -22.04 10.95
N GLY A 143 -11.01 -23.22 10.56
CA GLY A 143 -11.76 -23.42 9.33
C GLY A 143 -10.98 -24.19 8.26
N LYS A 144 -11.32 -23.97 6.98
CA LYS A 144 -10.78 -24.70 5.83
C LYS A 144 -10.06 -23.75 4.86
N PRO A 145 -9.12 -24.24 4.03
CA PRO A 145 -8.52 -23.43 2.97
C PRO A 145 -9.58 -22.66 2.16
N GLY A 146 -9.45 -21.33 2.11
CA GLY A 146 -10.40 -20.44 1.43
C GLY A 146 -11.56 -19.91 2.29
N ALA A 147 -11.69 -20.36 3.54
CA ALA A 147 -12.68 -19.90 4.51
C ALA A 147 -12.09 -19.97 5.93
N TYR A 148 -10.93 -19.32 6.12
CA TYR A 148 -10.28 -19.23 7.42
C TYR A 148 -10.80 -18.05 8.23
N GLU A 149 -11.06 -18.30 9.51
CA GLU A 149 -11.24 -17.28 10.52
C GLU A 149 -9.98 -17.23 11.38
N PHE A 150 -9.56 -16.01 11.73
CA PHE A 150 -8.42 -15.77 12.60
C PHE A 150 -8.92 -15.21 13.93
N HIS A 151 -8.56 -15.87 15.03
CA HIS A 151 -8.94 -15.48 16.38
C HIS A 151 -7.72 -15.09 17.22
N ALA A 152 -7.97 -14.35 18.29
CA ALA A 152 -6.95 -14.03 19.28
C ALA A 152 -6.30 -15.30 19.82
N GLY A 153 -4.98 -15.26 20.01
CA GLY A 153 -4.26 -16.33 20.69
C GLY A 153 -4.42 -16.22 22.21
N THR A 154 -4.13 -17.31 22.92
CA THR A 154 -3.95 -17.25 24.38
C THR A 154 -2.67 -16.49 24.73
N PRO A 155 -2.52 -15.98 25.97
CA PRO A 155 -1.28 -15.36 26.41
C PRO A 155 -0.04 -16.24 26.20
N GLU A 156 -0.18 -17.55 26.41
CA GLU A 156 0.90 -18.54 26.22
C GLU A 156 1.27 -18.68 24.74
N GLN A 157 0.28 -18.70 23.84
CA GLN A 157 0.53 -18.72 22.39
C GLN A 157 1.23 -17.43 21.94
N THR A 158 0.82 -16.28 22.45
CA THR A 158 1.47 -15.00 22.15
C THR A 158 2.91 -14.98 22.65
N ALA A 159 3.16 -15.41 23.90
CA ALA A 159 4.50 -15.48 24.47
C ALA A 159 5.40 -16.43 23.66
N LEU A 160 4.89 -17.61 23.31
CA LEU A 160 5.61 -18.60 22.49
C LEU A 160 5.99 -18.03 21.12
N VAL A 161 5.06 -17.40 20.41
CA VAL A 161 5.33 -16.79 19.09
C VAL A 161 6.40 -15.70 19.21
N GLN A 162 6.31 -14.85 20.23
CA GLN A 162 7.32 -13.80 20.44
C GLN A 162 8.70 -14.38 20.76
N GLU A 163 8.78 -15.35 21.67
CA GLU A 163 10.03 -16.00 22.08
C GLU A 163 10.70 -16.68 20.89
N GLU A 164 9.99 -17.55 20.19
CA GLU A 164 10.53 -18.32 19.07
C GLU A 164 10.96 -17.43 17.90
N THR A 165 10.16 -16.41 17.59
CA THR A 165 10.50 -15.45 16.51
C THR A 165 11.75 -14.66 16.86
N ARG A 166 11.86 -14.16 18.10
CA ARG A 166 13.02 -13.37 18.54
C ARG A 166 14.29 -14.22 18.59
N ARG A 167 14.21 -15.40 19.19
CA ARG A 167 15.33 -16.36 19.29
C ARG A 167 15.87 -16.73 17.90
N THR A 168 14.99 -17.16 17.01
CA THR A 168 15.38 -17.59 15.65
C THR A 168 15.94 -16.43 14.82
N SER A 169 15.35 -15.24 14.92
CA SER A 169 15.84 -14.06 14.20
C SER A 169 17.26 -13.68 14.65
N ALA A 170 17.53 -13.75 15.96
CA ALA A 170 18.86 -13.45 16.49
C ALA A 170 19.91 -14.49 16.10
N GLU A 171 19.58 -15.79 16.17
CA GLU A 171 20.46 -16.86 15.73
C GLU A 171 20.80 -16.76 14.24
N ALA A 172 19.80 -16.43 13.41
CA ALA A 172 19.98 -16.22 11.98
C ALA A 172 20.86 -15.00 11.69
N TYR A 173 20.61 -13.86 12.37
CA TYR A 173 21.41 -12.65 12.17
C TYR A 173 22.86 -12.82 12.64
N ALA A 174 23.08 -13.49 13.78
CA ALA A 174 24.43 -13.83 14.22
C ALA A 174 25.15 -14.75 13.20
N SER A 175 24.43 -15.66 12.55
CA SER A 175 24.98 -16.50 11.49
C SER A 175 25.33 -15.70 10.23
N TYR A 176 24.46 -14.77 9.84
CA TYR A 176 24.69 -13.83 8.75
C TYR A 176 25.96 -12.99 8.99
N GLN A 177 26.09 -12.41 10.18
CA GLN A 177 27.26 -11.61 10.58
C GLN A 177 28.56 -12.44 10.55
N ARG A 178 28.55 -13.66 11.11
CA ARG A 178 29.72 -14.55 11.03
C ARG A 178 30.12 -14.87 9.59
N MET A 179 29.17 -15.03 8.67
CA MET A 179 29.47 -15.24 7.24
C MET A 179 30.13 -14.00 6.63
N LEU A 180 29.60 -12.81 6.91
CA LEU A 180 30.17 -11.55 6.42
C LEU A 180 31.58 -11.29 6.96
N GLU A 181 31.82 -11.54 8.25
CA GLU A 181 33.15 -11.44 8.89
C GLU A 181 34.19 -12.34 8.24
N GLN A 182 33.77 -13.49 7.69
CA GLN A 182 34.64 -14.40 6.94
C GLN A 182 34.78 -14.02 5.44
N GLY A 183 34.23 -12.89 5.02
CA GLY A 183 34.31 -12.41 3.63
C GLY A 183 33.36 -13.11 2.66
N VAL A 184 32.34 -13.84 3.15
CA VAL A 184 31.30 -14.41 2.28
C VAL A 184 30.52 -13.28 1.62
N ALA A 185 30.27 -13.39 0.31
CA ALA A 185 29.52 -12.39 -0.44
C ALA A 185 28.12 -12.16 0.15
N ARG A 186 27.69 -10.89 0.24
CA ARG A 186 26.39 -10.49 0.83
C ARG A 186 25.21 -11.24 0.24
N GLU A 187 25.21 -11.46 -1.08
CA GLU A 187 24.13 -12.16 -1.77
C GLU A 187 23.98 -13.64 -1.37
N VAL A 188 25.07 -14.25 -0.92
CA VAL A 188 25.13 -15.63 -0.39
C VAL A 188 24.88 -15.62 1.11
N ALA A 189 25.53 -14.74 1.87
CA ALA A 189 25.40 -14.69 3.33
C ALA A 189 23.94 -14.49 3.77
N ARG A 190 23.19 -13.62 3.06
CA ARG A 190 21.80 -13.29 3.41
C ARG A 190 20.81 -14.46 3.31
N ILE A 191 21.17 -15.59 2.69
CA ILE A 191 20.22 -16.72 2.51
C ILE A 191 19.79 -17.35 3.83
N VAL A 192 20.52 -17.10 4.92
CA VAL A 192 20.17 -17.57 6.27
C VAL A 192 19.14 -16.66 6.96
N LEU A 193 18.89 -15.46 6.42
CA LEU A 193 17.99 -14.50 7.05
C LEU A 193 16.53 -14.91 6.85
N PRO A 194 15.71 -14.88 7.91
CA PRO A 194 14.30 -15.26 7.85
C PRO A 194 13.46 -14.21 7.09
N LEU A 195 12.29 -14.65 6.59
CA LEU A 195 11.37 -13.79 5.83
C LEU A 195 10.76 -12.63 6.63
N ASN A 196 10.88 -12.64 7.97
CA ASN A 196 10.41 -11.56 8.84
C ASN A 196 11.42 -10.41 8.97
N ILE A 197 12.60 -10.47 8.35
CA ILE A 197 13.49 -9.30 8.27
C ILE A 197 12.80 -8.18 7.48
N TYR A 198 12.95 -6.94 7.95
CA TYR A 198 12.45 -5.77 7.24
C TYR A 198 13.27 -5.49 5.99
N SER A 199 12.57 -4.96 5.00
CA SER A 199 13.14 -4.32 3.82
C SER A 199 12.43 -2.99 3.62
N SER A 200 12.93 -2.19 2.69
CA SER A 200 12.33 -0.92 2.29
C SER A 200 12.17 -0.87 0.78
N MET A 201 11.07 -0.26 0.30
CA MET A 201 10.86 -0.07 -1.12
C MET A 201 10.13 1.22 -1.45
N TYR A 202 10.39 1.74 -2.64
CA TYR A 202 9.44 2.62 -3.33
C TYR A 202 8.46 1.78 -4.13
N VAL A 203 7.17 2.12 -4.05
CA VAL A 203 6.11 1.58 -4.91
C VAL A 203 5.30 2.71 -5.51
N THR A 204 5.09 2.69 -6.83
CA THR A 204 4.26 3.67 -7.53
C THR A 204 3.08 3.01 -8.23
N LEU A 205 1.88 3.54 -8.01
CA LEU A 205 0.63 3.10 -8.64
C LEU A 205 -0.16 4.32 -9.14
N ASN A 206 -0.98 4.13 -10.18
CA ASN A 206 -2.10 5.04 -10.47
C ASN A 206 -3.33 4.63 -9.65
N ALA A 207 -4.37 5.46 -9.63
CA ALA A 207 -5.58 5.25 -8.83
C ALA A 207 -6.32 3.96 -9.22
N ARG A 208 -6.37 3.62 -10.52
CA ARG A 208 -6.97 2.35 -10.97
C ARG A 208 -6.26 1.13 -10.37
N ALA A 209 -4.93 1.12 -10.44
CA ALA A 209 -4.12 0.05 -9.87
C ALA A 209 -4.20 0.01 -8.35
N LEU A 210 -4.27 1.17 -7.68
CA LEU A 210 -4.48 1.25 -6.24
C LEU A 210 -5.85 0.70 -5.83
N MET A 211 -6.93 1.04 -6.52
CA MET A 211 -8.25 0.47 -6.25
C MET A 211 -8.26 -1.06 -6.39
N ASN A 212 -7.58 -1.61 -7.40
CA ASN A 212 -7.41 -3.05 -7.55
C ASN A 212 -6.55 -3.66 -6.42
N PHE A 213 -5.52 -2.94 -5.97
CA PHE A 213 -4.73 -3.33 -4.82
C PHE A 213 -5.61 -3.42 -3.57
N LEU A 214 -6.37 -2.37 -3.27
CA LEU A 214 -7.25 -2.29 -2.11
C LEU A 214 -8.36 -3.35 -2.13
N SER A 215 -8.98 -3.60 -3.30
CA SER A 215 -10.02 -4.63 -3.43
C SER A 215 -9.53 -6.04 -3.09
N LEU A 216 -8.21 -6.29 -3.19
CA LEU A 216 -7.59 -7.57 -2.89
C LEU A 216 -6.86 -7.58 -1.54
N ARG A 217 -6.42 -6.42 -1.04
CA ARG A 217 -5.55 -6.30 0.14
C ARG A 217 -6.22 -5.67 1.35
N THR A 218 -7.54 -5.53 1.33
CA THR A 218 -8.35 -5.15 2.50
C THR A 218 -9.52 -6.11 2.69
N LYS A 219 -9.90 -6.34 3.94
CA LYS A 219 -11.16 -6.96 4.35
C LYS A 219 -12.14 -5.84 4.70
N HIS A 220 -13.26 -5.78 3.99
CA HIS A 220 -14.31 -4.81 4.23
C HIS A 220 -15.67 -5.48 4.00
N GLU A 221 -16.65 -5.19 4.86
CA GLU A 221 -17.97 -5.85 4.81
C GLU A 221 -18.75 -5.46 3.56
N ASP A 222 -18.63 -4.21 3.12
CA ASP A 222 -19.29 -3.70 1.91
C ASP A 222 -18.62 -4.12 0.58
N SER A 223 -17.56 -4.94 0.61
CA SER A 223 -16.90 -5.41 -0.62
C SER A 223 -17.81 -6.38 -1.38
N THR A 224 -18.03 -6.13 -2.68
CA THR A 224 -18.77 -7.05 -3.57
C THR A 224 -18.09 -8.42 -3.64
N PHE A 225 -16.76 -8.43 -3.64
CA PHE A 225 -15.93 -9.63 -3.58
C PHE A 225 -15.10 -9.60 -2.29
N PRO A 226 -15.49 -10.35 -1.25
CA PRO A 226 -14.70 -10.42 -0.02
C PRO A 226 -13.28 -10.93 -0.30
N SER A 227 -12.29 -10.24 0.25
CA SER A 227 -10.89 -10.68 0.25
C SER A 227 -10.45 -11.03 1.67
N PHE A 228 -9.44 -11.91 1.76
CA PHE A 228 -8.89 -12.42 3.02
C PHE A 228 -7.36 -12.24 3.00
N PRO A 229 -6.86 -10.99 2.92
CA PRO A 229 -5.44 -10.73 2.93
C PRO A 229 -4.82 -11.11 4.27
N GLN A 230 -3.52 -11.39 4.28
CA GLN A 230 -2.77 -11.41 5.52
C GLN A 230 -2.82 -10.02 6.17
N ARG A 231 -2.98 -9.97 7.51
CA ARG A 231 -3.15 -8.71 8.25
C ARG A 231 -2.03 -7.71 7.96
N GLU A 232 -0.81 -8.19 7.82
CA GLU A 232 0.36 -7.33 7.65
C GLU A 232 0.38 -6.55 6.32
N ILE A 233 -0.08 -7.14 5.20
CA ILE A 233 -0.25 -6.36 3.95
C ILE A 233 -1.48 -5.44 4.02
N GLU A 234 -2.52 -5.86 4.75
CA GLU A 234 -3.70 -5.03 5.00
C GLU A 234 -3.36 -3.76 5.78
N MET A 235 -2.47 -3.83 6.78
CA MET A 235 -1.96 -2.64 7.48
C MET A 235 -1.30 -1.62 6.54
N CYS A 236 -0.63 -2.10 5.49
CA CYS A 236 -0.07 -1.23 4.47
C CYS A 236 -1.17 -0.65 3.58
N ALA A 237 -2.14 -1.48 3.18
CA ALA A 237 -3.26 -1.09 2.35
C ALA A 237 -4.13 0.00 3.00
N GLU A 238 -4.43 -0.12 4.30
CA GLU A 238 -5.17 0.88 5.08
C GLU A 238 -4.47 2.25 5.05
N LYS A 239 -3.15 2.29 5.20
CA LYS A 239 -2.37 3.53 5.14
C LYS A 239 -2.33 4.13 3.73
N MET A 240 -2.22 3.30 2.69
CA MET A 240 -2.30 3.76 1.31
C MET A 240 -3.70 4.27 0.96
N GLU A 241 -4.74 3.63 1.49
CA GLU A 241 -6.13 4.04 1.30
C GLU A 241 -6.44 5.39 1.97
N ALA A 242 -5.90 5.64 3.16
CA ALA A 242 -6.04 6.94 3.82
C ALA A 242 -5.47 8.09 2.98
N GLU A 243 -4.32 7.89 2.32
CA GLU A 243 -3.77 8.87 1.38
C GLU A 243 -4.60 9.00 0.11
N PHE A 244 -5.17 7.89 -0.38
CA PHE A 244 -6.06 7.91 -1.54
C PHE A 244 -7.35 8.69 -1.26
N GLU A 245 -7.99 8.48 -0.11
CA GLU A 245 -9.15 9.25 0.33
C GLU A 245 -8.82 10.74 0.45
N ARG A 246 -7.64 11.08 0.99
CA ARG A 246 -7.19 12.47 1.13
C ARG A 246 -6.95 13.16 -0.23
N LEU A 247 -6.37 12.45 -1.19
CA LEU A 247 -6.00 13.01 -2.50
C LEU A 247 -7.17 13.04 -3.50
N MET A 248 -8.02 12.01 -3.48
CA MET A 248 -9.10 11.80 -4.46
C MET A 248 -10.41 11.41 -3.77
N PRO A 249 -10.97 12.28 -2.91
CA PRO A 249 -12.13 11.95 -2.07
C PRO A 249 -13.40 11.59 -2.87
N LEU A 250 -13.62 12.17 -4.06
CA LEU A 250 -14.78 11.81 -4.89
C LEU A 250 -14.61 10.41 -5.50
N THR A 251 -13.40 10.09 -5.95
CA THR A 251 -13.05 8.78 -6.51
C THR A 251 -13.08 7.70 -5.44
N HIS A 252 -12.51 7.94 -4.26
CA HIS A 252 -12.58 7.01 -3.13
C HIS A 252 -14.03 6.76 -2.71
N ALA A 253 -14.84 7.81 -2.54
CA ALA A 253 -16.26 7.65 -2.21
C ALA A 253 -17.02 6.86 -3.28
N ALA A 254 -16.71 7.04 -4.57
CA ALA A 254 -17.30 6.24 -5.64
C ALA A 254 -16.84 4.78 -5.59
N PHE A 255 -15.56 4.51 -5.32
CA PHE A 255 -15.03 3.15 -5.13
C PHE A 255 -15.74 2.42 -3.99
N GLN A 256 -15.89 3.07 -2.84
CA GLN A 256 -16.64 2.54 -1.68
C GLN A 256 -18.09 2.22 -2.05
N LYS A 257 -18.79 3.21 -2.62
CA LYS A 257 -20.21 3.09 -2.98
C LYS A 257 -20.49 1.98 -4.00
N ASN A 258 -19.54 1.73 -4.90
CA ASN A 258 -19.66 0.69 -5.92
C ASN A 258 -19.00 -0.63 -5.48
N GLY A 259 -19.00 -0.90 -4.17
CA GLY A 259 -18.68 -2.21 -3.60
C GLY A 259 -17.20 -2.57 -3.66
N ARG A 260 -16.31 -1.57 -3.63
CA ARG A 260 -14.84 -1.73 -3.62
C ARG A 260 -14.31 -2.54 -4.82
N VAL A 261 -14.95 -2.40 -5.98
CA VAL A 261 -14.53 -3.03 -7.23
C VAL A 261 -13.79 -2.00 -8.08
N ALA A 262 -12.57 -2.32 -8.49
CA ALA A 262 -11.82 -1.48 -9.41
C ALA A 262 -12.53 -1.40 -10.79
N PRO A 263 -12.64 -0.20 -11.39
CA PRO A 263 -13.31 -0.01 -12.68
C PRO A 263 -12.46 -0.53 -13.86
#